data_AF-A0A4Q8QR32-F1
#
_entry.id   AF-A0A4Q8QR32-F1
#
_cell.length_a   1.000
_cell.length_b   1.000
_cell.length_c   1.000
_cell.angle_alpha   90.00
_cell.angle_beta   90.00
_cell.angle_gamma   90.00
#
_symmetry.space_group_name_H-M   'P 1'
#
loop_
_entity.id
_entity.type
_entity.pdbx_description
1 polymer ?
#
loop_
_entity_poly.entity_id
_entity_poly.type
_entity_poly.pdbx_seq_one_letter_code
_entity_poly.pdbx_strand_id
1 'polypeptide(L)'
;RLKISPDGAKRESGRYLLVGRRGAARPDPVQAAWLYAQMVRWGQAAMKPDALKTAMDVFRPDLYDAAVGRRPAPADVPLPIGAFAGPAFDPNDIRGHLAAFKIGYWKP
;
A
#
# COMPACT_ATOMS: atom_id res chain seq x y z
N ARG A 1 -15.04 15.26 11.95
CA ARG A 1 -16.50 15.44 11.71
C ARG A 1 -16.70 15.85 10.25
N LEU A 2 -17.40 15.05 9.44
CA LEU A 2 -17.60 15.27 8.00
C LEU A 2 -19.09 15.43 7.69
N LYS A 3 -19.48 16.41 6.87
CA LYS A 3 -20.85 16.53 6.33
C LYS A 3 -20.99 15.50 5.20
N ILE A 4 -21.93 14.57 5.32
CA ILE A 4 -22.08 13.44 4.40
C ILE A 4 -23.31 13.53 3.50
N SER A 5 -24.17 14.52 3.72
CA SER A 5 -25.38 14.75 2.94
C SER A 5 -25.78 16.22 2.91
N PRO A 6 -26.54 16.66 1.88
CA PRO A 6 -26.93 18.07 1.72
C PRO A 6 -27.74 18.63 2.89
N ASP A 7 -28.60 17.80 3.49
CA ASP A 7 -29.47 18.09 4.66
C ASP A 7 -28.70 18.40 5.96
N GLY A 8 -27.38 18.22 5.97
CA GLY A 8 -26.53 18.55 7.11
C GLY A 8 -26.20 17.37 8.01
N ALA A 9 -26.53 16.12 7.65
CA ALA A 9 -26.10 14.97 8.43
C ALA A 9 -24.57 14.91 8.49
N LYS A 10 -24.05 14.76 9.72
CA LYS A 10 -22.62 14.71 10.01
C LYS A 10 -22.27 13.34 10.58
N ARG A 11 -21.15 12.77 10.14
CA ARG A 11 -20.53 11.62 10.81
C ARG A 11 -19.16 12.01 11.38
N GLU A 12 -18.80 11.35 12.48
CA GLU A 12 -17.52 11.52 13.13
C GLU A 12 -16.82 10.17 13.29
N SER A 13 -15.56 10.14 12.87
CA SER A 13 -14.67 9.01 13.10
C SER A 13 -13.27 9.57 13.31
N GLY A 14 -12.64 9.20 14.43
CA GLY A 14 -11.24 9.55 14.71
C GLY A 14 -10.23 8.84 13.80
N ARG A 15 -10.69 7.97 12.90
CA ARG A 15 -9.88 7.23 11.92
C ARG A 15 -10.31 7.47 10.47
N TYR A 16 -11.10 8.52 10.21
CA TYR A 16 -11.55 8.83 8.85
C TYR A 16 -10.40 9.20 7.91
N LEU A 17 -9.48 10.04 8.39
CA LEU A 17 -8.24 10.41 7.72
C LEU A 17 -7.15 10.51 8.79
N LEU A 18 -6.09 9.73 8.66
CA LEU A 18 -4.96 9.76 9.57
C LEU A 18 -3.81 10.52 8.89
N VAL A 19 -3.48 11.69 9.43
CA VAL A 19 -2.32 12.49 9.00
C VAL A 19 -1.34 12.56 10.17
N GLY A 20 -0.07 12.18 9.93
CA GLY A 20 0.99 12.25 10.95
C GLY A 20 0.77 11.37 12.19
N ARG A 21 -0.19 10.43 12.15
CA ARG A 21 -0.53 9.55 13.27
C ARG A 21 -0.40 8.09 12.85
N ARG A 22 -0.06 7.21 13.80
CA ARG A 22 0.04 5.76 13.60
C ARG A 22 0.95 5.33 12.44
N GLY A 23 2.02 6.09 12.21
CA GLY A 23 2.96 5.80 11.13
C GLY A 23 2.39 5.97 9.71
N ALA A 24 1.20 6.57 9.54
CA ALA A 24 0.53 6.69 8.24
C ALA A 24 1.36 7.40 7.15
N ALA A 25 2.30 8.27 7.55
CA ALA A 25 3.20 8.98 6.63
C ALA A 25 4.54 8.26 6.41
N ARG A 26 4.84 7.19 7.15
CA ARG A 26 6.10 6.46 7.03
C ARG A 26 6.04 5.58 5.77
N PRO A 27 6.97 5.72 4.81
CA PRO A 27 7.00 4.87 3.62
C PRO A 27 7.18 3.40 4.01
N ASP A 28 6.34 2.52 3.47
CA ASP A 28 6.43 1.07 3.63
C ASP A 28 6.77 0.39 2.29
N PRO A 29 7.96 -0.23 2.16
CA PRO A 29 8.36 -0.96 0.95
C PRO A 29 7.38 -2.05 0.52
N VAL A 30 6.63 -2.67 1.44
CA VAL A 30 5.59 -3.66 1.08
C VAL A 30 4.44 -3.01 0.33
N GLN A 31 4.09 -1.76 0.66
CA GLN A 31 3.09 -1.00 -0.09
C GLN A 31 3.57 -0.67 -1.50
N ALA A 32 4.87 -0.35 -1.64
CA ALA A 32 5.48 -0.12 -2.95
C ALA A 32 5.42 -1.38 -3.83
N ALA A 33 5.70 -2.55 -3.26
CA ALA A 33 5.58 -3.84 -3.95
C ALA A 33 4.13 -4.10 -4.43
N TRP A 34 3.13 -3.76 -3.62
CA TRP A 34 1.73 -3.91 -4.02
C TRP A 34 1.32 -2.94 -5.14
N LEU A 35 1.74 -1.68 -5.06
CA LEU A 35 1.51 -0.70 -6.12
C LEU A 35 2.15 -1.16 -7.44
N TYR A 36 3.39 -1.66 -7.38
CA TYR A 36 4.05 -2.27 -8.52
C TYR A 36 3.25 -3.44 -9.10
N ALA A 37 2.75 -4.36 -8.27
CA ALA A 37 1.90 -5.45 -8.71
C ALA A 37 0.64 -4.95 -9.43
N GLN A 38 -0.03 -3.90 -8.92
CA GLN A 38 -1.19 -3.33 -9.61
C GLN A 38 -0.81 -2.66 -10.94
N MET A 39 0.33 -1.98 -11.02
CA MET A 39 0.84 -1.41 -12.27
C MET A 39 1.13 -2.49 -13.32
N VAL A 40 1.74 -3.60 -12.91
CA VAL A 40 1.97 -4.75 -13.81
C VAL A 40 0.63 -5.35 -14.25
N ARG A 41 -0.27 -5.61 -13.31
CA ARG A 41 -1.61 -6.15 -13.59
C ARG A 41 -2.35 -5.34 -14.64
N TRP A 42 -2.23 -4.02 -14.59
CA TRP A 42 -2.91 -3.10 -15.51
C TRP A 42 -2.08 -2.64 -16.71
N GLY A 43 -0.91 -3.24 -16.95
CA GLY A 43 -0.08 -2.95 -18.13
C GLY A 43 0.68 -1.62 -18.07
N GLN A 44 0.74 -0.97 -16.91
CA GLN A 44 1.47 0.28 -16.69
C GLN A 44 2.98 0.04 -16.44
N ALA A 45 3.35 -1.18 -16.03
CA ALA A 45 4.73 -1.59 -15.84
C ALA A 45 4.98 -3.01 -16.37
N ALA A 46 6.19 -3.28 -16.81
CA ALA A 46 6.61 -4.63 -17.18
C ALA A 46 7.11 -5.42 -15.96
N MET A 47 6.83 -6.72 -15.94
CA MET A 47 7.44 -7.64 -14.98
C MET A 47 8.89 -7.93 -15.39
N LYS A 48 9.86 -7.36 -14.67
CA LYS A 48 11.30 -7.51 -14.92
C LYS A 48 12.01 -7.95 -13.64
N PRO A 49 13.15 -8.67 -13.72
CA PRO A 49 13.87 -9.16 -12.54
C PRO A 49 14.13 -8.10 -11.46
N ASP A 50 14.53 -6.89 -11.87
CA ASP A 50 14.92 -5.82 -10.91
C ASP A 50 13.81 -4.81 -10.59
N ALA A 51 12.65 -4.91 -11.26
CA ALA A 51 11.62 -3.87 -11.17
C ALA A 51 10.93 -3.87 -9.79
N LEU A 52 10.73 -5.04 -9.18
CA LEU A 52 10.21 -5.15 -7.81
C LEU A 52 11.16 -4.46 -6.81
N LYS A 53 12.45 -4.81 -6.86
CA LYS A 53 13.46 -4.19 -6.01
C LYS A 53 13.49 -2.68 -6.20
N THR A 54 13.47 -2.22 -7.44
CA THR A 54 13.42 -0.79 -7.76
C THR A 54 12.20 -0.10 -7.15
N ALA A 55 11.02 -0.70 -7.26
CA ALA A 55 9.80 -0.15 -6.66
C ALA A 55 9.91 -0.03 -5.14
N MET A 56 10.44 -1.07 -4.49
CA MET A 56 10.64 -1.09 -3.03
C MET A 56 11.67 -0.05 -2.56
N ASP A 57 12.77 0.12 -3.29
CA ASP A 57 13.86 1.04 -2.93
C ASP A 57 13.47 2.53 -3.00
N VAL A 58 12.43 2.87 -3.77
CA VAL A 58 11.89 4.25 -3.83
C VAL A 58 11.21 4.64 -2.50
N PHE A 59 10.67 3.66 -1.76
CA PHE A 59 10.09 3.88 -0.45
C PHE A 59 11.21 3.79 0.59
N ARG A 60 11.68 4.96 1.06
CA ARG A 60 12.84 5.10 1.97
C ARG A 60 12.43 5.37 3.42
N PRO A 61 12.02 4.33 4.19
CA PRO A 61 11.69 4.49 5.60
C PRO A 61 12.87 4.95 6.46
N ASP A 62 14.08 4.60 6.06
CA ASP A 62 15.32 4.97 6.74
C ASP A 62 15.56 6.49 6.70
N LEU A 63 15.34 7.14 5.54
CA LEU A 63 15.42 8.60 5.42
C LEU A 63 14.31 9.28 6.23
N TYR A 64 13.11 8.72 6.21
CA TYR A 64 11.99 9.21 7.00
C TYR A 64 12.29 9.13 8.51
N ASP A 65 12.76 7.98 8.98
CA ASP A 65 13.08 7.74 10.39
C ASP A 65 14.22 8.67 10.86
N ALA A 66 15.24 8.88 10.03
CA ALA A 66 16.33 9.80 10.29
C ALA A 66 15.85 11.26 10.43
N ALA A 67 14.92 11.70 9.57
CA ALA A 67 14.39 13.06 9.58
C ALA A 67 13.46 13.35 10.78
N VAL A 68 12.64 12.38 11.17
CA VAL A 68 11.63 12.55 12.23
C VAL A 68 12.25 12.38 13.64
N GLY A 69 13.44 11.76 13.75
CA GLY A 69 14.18 11.61 15.02
C GLY A 69 13.48 10.72 16.05
N ARG A 70 12.35 10.10 15.68
CA ARG A 70 11.60 9.12 16.45
C ARG A 70 11.13 8.06 15.49
N ARG A 71 11.51 6.80 15.76
CA ARG A 71 10.83 5.67 15.14
C ARG A 71 9.39 5.68 15.66
N PRO A 72 8.35 5.83 14.81
CA PRO A 72 7.00 5.63 15.29
C PRO A 72 6.93 4.23 15.94
N ALA A 73 6.20 4.10 17.04
CA ALA A 73 5.90 2.77 17.59
C ALA A 73 5.47 1.86 16.43
N PRO A 74 5.88 0.57 16.42
CA PRO A 74 5.44 -0.36 15.38
C PRO A 74 3.95 -0.14 15.19
N ALA A 75 3.54 0.17 13.96
CA ALA A 75 2.13 0.30 13.73
C ALA A 75 1.54 -1.07 14.11
N ASP A 76 0.57 -1.13 15.03
CA ASP A 76 -0.20 -2.34 15.37
C ASP A 76 -1.06 -2.82 14.19
N VAL A 77 -0.63 -2.54 12.96
CA VAL A 77 -1.31 -2.88 11.73
C VAL A 77 -0.63 -4.14 11.22
N PRO A 78 -1.29 -5.31 11.29
CA PRO A 78 -0.76 -6.52 10.72
C PRO A 78 -0.51 -6.32 9.22
N LEU A 79 0.64 -6.78 8.72
CA LEU A 79 0.76 -7.07 7.28
C LEU A 79 -0.26 -8.17 6.93
N PRO A 80 -0.91 -8.16 5.76
CA PRO A 80 -0.51 -7.50 4.52
C PRO A 80 -1.51 -6.42 4.10
N ILE A 81 -1.25 -5.77 2.96
CA ILE A 81 -2.33 -5.16 2.20
C ILE A 81 -3.40 -6.24 1.94
N GLY A 82 -4.42 -6.25 2.79
CA GLY A 82 -5.56 -7.13 2.69
C GLY A 82 -6.58 -6.48 1.76
N ALA A 83 -6.72 -7.03 0.55
CA ALA A 83 -7.80 -6.61 -0.32
C ALA A 83 -9.13 -6.98 0.36
N PHE A 84 -10.06 -6.03 0.47
CA PHE A 84 -11.42 -6.33 0.93
C PHE A 84 -12.07 -7.44 0.10
N ALA A 85 -11.77 -7.43 -1.20
CA ALA A 85 -12.06 -8.51 -2.13
C ALA A 85 -10.82 -8.74 -3.01
N GLY A 86 -10.33 -9.97 -3.06
CA GLY A 86 -9.16 -10.35 -3.85
C GLY A 86 -8.25 -11.34 -3.13
N PRO A 87 -7.21 -11.82 -3.82
CA PRO A 87 -6.21 -12.69 -3.22
C PRO A 87 -5.40 -11.93 -2.15
N ALA A 88 -4.87 -12.69 -1.19
CA ALA A 88 -3.85 -12.18 -0.29
C ALA A 88 -2.64 -11.65 -1.07
N PHE A 89 -2.01 -10.59 -0.56
CA PHE A 89 -0.79 -10.05 -1.12
C PHE A 89 0.43 -10.63 -0.41
N ASP A 90 1.33 -11.23 -1.18
CA ASP A 90 2.67 -11.63 -0.74
C ASP A 90 3.72 -10.84 -1.56
N PRO A 91 4.49 -9.94 -0.93
CA PRO A 91 5.54 -9.19 -1.64
C PRO A 91 6.68 -10.09 -2.13
N ASN A 92 6.82 -11.31 -1.63
CA ASN A 92 7.83 -12.27 -2.07
C ASN A 92 7.36 -13.11 -3.28
N ASP A 93 6.07 -13.07 -3.61
CA ASP A 93 5.49 -13.82 -4.74
C ASP A 93 4.53 -12.95 -5.58
N ILE A 94 5.12 -11.96 -6.26
CA ILE A 94 4.38 -11.10 -7.19
C ILE A 94 3.72 -11.92 -8.32
N ARG A 95 4.41 -12.96 -8.81
CA ARG A 95 3.90 -13.81 -9.90
C ARG A 95 2.64 -14.55 -9.46
N GLY A 96 2.66 -15.20 -8.30
CA GLY A 96 1.52 -15.91 -7.74
C GLY A 96 0.37 -14.96 -7.39
N HIS A 97 0.68 -13.78 -6.83
CA HIS A 97 -0.34 -12.76 -6.58
C HIS A 97 -1.07 -12.33 -7.86
N LEU A 98 -0.34 -12.07 -8.95
CA LEU A 98 -0.92 -11.70 -10.23
C LEU A 98 -1.73 -12.84 -10.87
N ALA A 99 -1.23 -14.08 -10.78
CA ALA A 99 -1.89 -15.27 -11.31
C ALA A 99 -3.24 -15.56 -10.64
N ALA A 100 -3.43 -15.12 -9.39
CA ALA A 100 -4.68 -15.30 -8.65
C ALA A 100 -5.82 -14.37 -9.13
N PHE A 101 -5.53 -13.35 -9.96
CA PHE A 101 -6.57 -12.47 -10.52
C PHE A 101 -7.10 -12.98 -11.85
N LYS A 102 -8.43 -13.06 -11.96
CA LYS A 102 -9.12 -13.36 -13.23
C LYS A 102 -9.09 -12.19 -14.23
N ILE A 103 -8.97 -10.96 -13.73
CA ILE A 103 -9.08 -9.73 -14.52
C ILE A 103 -7.75 -8.99 -14.43
N GLY A 104 -7.14 -8.73 -15.58
CA GLY A 104 -5.89 -7.97 -15.72
C GLY A 104 -5.33 -8.09 -17.15
N TYR A 105 -4.45 -7.15 -17.51
CA TYR A 105 -3.71 -7.16 -18.77
C TYR A 105 -2.49 -8.08 -18.73
N TRP A 106 -1.89 -8.27 -17.56
CA TRP A 106 -0.76 -9.18 -17.40
C TRP A 106 -1.15 -10.64 -17.67
N LYS A 107 -0.27 -11.38 -18.36
CA LYS A 107 -0.38 -12.82 -18.63
C LYS A 107 0.93 -13.52 -18.19
N PRO A 108 0.86 -14.75 -17.64
CA PRO A 108 2.02 -15.45 -17.06
C PRO A 108 3.20 -15.73 -17.99
#